data_AF-A0A3M0ZUS1-F1
#
_entry.id   AF-A0A3M0ZUS1-F1
#
_cell.length_a   1.000
_cell.length_b   1.000
_cell.length_c   1.000
_cell.angle_alpha   90.00
_cell.angle_beta   90.00
_cell.angle_gamma   90.00
#
_symmetry.space_group_name_H-M   'P 1'
#
loop_
_entity.id
_entity.type
_entity.pdbx_description
1 polymer ?
#
loop_
_entity_poly.entity_id
_entity_poly.type
_entity_poly.pdbx_seq_one_letter_code
_entity_poly.pdbx_strand_id
1 'polypeptide(L)' 'MKIKIITVGKTRQKFWQLAEQEYSKRINRYIHLKQIVVDEDSLSSLKNIELVWQQEQKAILEKIDSGEYLIILD' A
#
# COMPACT_ATOMS: atom_id res chain seq x y z
N MET A 1 1.78 9.90 16.67
CA MET A 1 1.69 8.51 16.16
C MET A 1 1.84 8.54 14.65
N LYS A 2 2.66 7.65 14.08
CA LYS A 2 2.86 7.53 12.62
C LYS A 2 2.22 6.24 12.16
N ILE A 3 1.34 6.31 11.17
CA ILE A 3 0.72 5.13 10.54
C ILE A 3 1.11 5.13 9.08
N LYS A 4 1.61 3.98 8.62
CA LYS A 4 1.98 3.73 7.23
C LYS A 4 0.98 2.72 6.66
N ILE A 5 0.25 3.10 5.61
CA ILE A 5 -0.61 2.19 4.86
C ILE A 5 0.12 1.84 3.58
N ILE A 6 0.45 0.56 3.41
CA ILE A 6 1.12 0.04 2.23
C ILE A 6 0.09 -0.77 1.43
N THR A 7 -0.15 -0.39 0.18
CA THR A 7 -1.11 -1.05 -0.71
C THR A 7 -0.45 -1.43 -2.02
N VAL A 8 -0.86 -2.57 -2.58
CA VAL A 8 -0.44 -3.00 -3.92
C VAL A 8 -1.46 -2.50 -4.95
N GLY A 9 -0.99 -1.90 -6.03
CA GLY A 9 -1.81 -1.37 -7.11
C GLY A 9 -2.36 0.03 -6.84
N LYS A 10 -2.53 0.81 -7.92
CA LYS A 10 -3.05 2.18 -7.86
C LYS A 10 -4.58 2.17 -7.91
N THR A 11 -5.22 2.93 -7.03
CA THR A 11 -6.65 3.21 -7.11
C THR A 11 -6.97 3.93 -8.43
N ARG A 12 -7.75 3.29 -9.31
CA ARG A 12 -8.02 3.82 -10.67
C ARG A 12 -9.29 4.67 -10.77
N GLN A 13 -10.29 4.39 -9.94
CA GLN A 13 -11.57 5.09 -10.04
C GLN A 13 -11.53 6.39 -9.24
N LYS A 14 -11.94 7.49 -9.88
CA LYS A 14 -11.87 8.84 -9.31
C LYS A 14 -12.61 8.98 -7.99
N PHE A 15 -13.75 8.32 -7.83
CA PHE A 15 -14.55 8.44 -6.61
C PHE A 15 -13.85 7.78 -5.40
N TRP A 16 -13.11 6.68 -5.60
CA TRP A 16 -12.29 6.08 -4.54
C TRP A 16 -11.11 6.98 -4.17
N GLN A 17 -10.43 7.57 -5.15
CA GLN A 17 -9.35 8.54 -4.89
C GLN A 17 -9.83 9.74 -4.07
N LEU A 18 -11.02 10.26 -4.39
CA LEU A 18 -11.63 11.37 -3.64
C LEU A 18 -12.00 10.95 -2.21
N ALA A 19 -12.55 9.74 -2.03
CA ALA A 19 -12.85 9.21 -0.71
C ALA A 19 -11.58 9.07 0.14
N GLU A 20 -10.53 8.43 -0.41
CA GLU A 20 -9.23 8.28 0.24
C GLU A 20 -8.65 9.64 0.69
N GLN A 21 -8.72 10.65 -0.18
CA GLN A 21 -8.23 12.00 0.13
C GLN A 21 -9.03 12.65 1.28
N GLU A 22 -10.35 12.54 1.26
CA GLU A 22 -11.21 13.08 2.32
C GLU A 22 -10.94 12.45 3.69
N TYR A 23 -10.82 11.11 3.75
CA TYR A 23 -10.49 10.42 4.99
C TYR A 23 -9.07 10.74 5.45
N SER A 24 -8.09 10.73 4.54
CA SER A 24 -6.70 11.04 4.86
C SER A 24 -6.54 12.45 5.43
N LYS A 25 -7.26 13.43 4.86
CA LYS A 25 -7.28 14.82 5.36
C LYS A 25 -7.84 14.93 6.78
N ARG A 26 -8.85 14.14 7.13
CA ARG A 26 -9.44 14.12 8.48
C ARG A 26 -8.52 13.44 9.48
N ILE A 27 -7.96 12.28 9.11
CA ILE A 27 -7.07 11.48 9.96
C ILE A 27 -5.75 12.22 10.23
N ASN A 28 -5.20 12.91 9.23
CA ASN A 28 -3.94 13.65 9.35
C ASN A 28 -3.98 14.80 10.37
N ARG A 29 -5.16 15.20 10.84
CA ARG A 29 -5.28 16.17 11.94
C ARG A 29 -4.85 15.60 13.29
N TYR A 30 -4.85 14.27 13.43
CA TYR A 30 -4.60 13.58 14.70
C TYR A 30 -3.30 12.77 14.69
N ILE A 31 -2.91 12.27 13.52
CA ILE A 31 -1.73 11.42 13.35
C ILE A 31 -0.97 11.78 12.07
N HIS A 32 0.25 11.30 11.93
CA HIS A 32 0.96 11.39 10.65
C HIS A 32 0.66 10.14 9.82
N LEU A 33 -0.25 10.26 8.85
CA LEU A 33 -0.61 9.18 7.94
C LEU A 33 0.26 9.25 6.67
N LYS A 34 0.98 8.16 6.38
CA LYS A 34 1.75 7.98 5.15
C LYS A 34 1.12 6.87 4.32
N GLN A 35 0.68 7.18 3.11
CA GLN A 35 0.21 6.19 2.14
C GLN A 35 1.35 5.86 1.17
N ILE A 36 1.60 4.57 0.97
CA ILE A 36 2.63 4.07 0.05
C ILE A 36 1.94 3.08 -0.88
N VAL A 37 1.93 3.41 -2.17
CA VAL A 37 1.44 2.52 -3.21
C VAL A 37 2.65 1.81 -3.83
N VAL A 38 2.62 0.49 -3.80
CA VAL A 38 3.53 -0.38 -4.54
C VAL A 38 2.87 -0.69 -5.88
N ASP A 39 3.63 -0.64 -6.97
CA ASP A 39 3.08 -0.97 -8.29
C ASP A 39 2.67 -2.45 -8.35
N GLU A 40 1.53 -2.72 -8.98
CA GLU A 40 1.09 -4.08 -9.28
C GLU A 40 1.91 -4.63 -10.45
N ASP A 41 2.32 -5.90 -10.36
CA ASP A 41 3.08 -6.54 -11.44
C ASP A 41 2.17 -6.79 -12.66
N SER A 42 2.75 -6.75 -13.86
CA SER A 42 1.97 -6.78 -15.11
C SER A 42 1.22 -8.11 -15.32
N LEU A 43 0.07 -8.08 -16.01
CA LEU A 43 -0.65 -9.31 -16.37
C LEU A 43 0.19 -10.32 -17.18
N SER A 44 1.25 -9.87 -17.87
CA SER A 44 2.21 -10.75 -18.55
C SER A 44 3.01 -11.63 -17.58
N SER A 45 3.25 -11.14 -16.35
CA SER A 45 3.94 -11.82 -15.26
C SER A 45 3.07 -12.92 -14.62
N LEU A 46 1.74 -12.88 -14.80
CA LEU A 46 0.78 -13.87 -14.24
C LEU A 46 0.98 -15.30 -14.75
N LYS A 47 1.81 -15.51 -15.78
CA LYS A 47 2.24 -16.87 -16.17
C LYS A 47 3.01 -17.57 -15.06
N ASN A 48 3.55 -16.82 -14.10
CA ASN A 48 4.23 -17.35 -12.92
C ASN A 48 3.80 -16.57 -11.66
N ILE A 49 2.71 -17.02 -11.04
CA ILE A 49 2.09 -16.39 -9.86
C ILE A 49 3.08 -16.27 -8.69
N GLU A 50 3.91 -17.30 -8.47
CA GLU A 50 4.91 -17.27 -7.39
C GLU A 50 5.91 -16.14 -7.57
N LEU A 51 6.32 -15.86 -8.82
CA LEU A 51 7.25 -14.80 -9.14
C LEU A 51 6.63 -13.41 -8.93
N VAL A 52 5.33 -13.26 -9.20
CA VAL A 52 4.57 -12.03 -8.88
C VAL A 52 4.52 -11.81 -7.37
N TRP A 53 4.16 -12.84 -6.61
CA TRP A 53 4.11 -12.76 -5.15
C TRP A 53 5.46 -12.41 -4.53
N GLN A 54 6.55 -13.02 -5.01
CA GLN A 54 7.89 -12.72 -4.51
C GLN A 54 8.29 -11.26 -4.77
N GLN A 55 7.93 -10.70 -5.92
CA GLN A 55 8.23 -9.31 -6.25
C GLN A 55 7.42 -8.34 -5.39
N GLU A 56 6.11 -8.58 -5.24
CA GLU A 56 5.24 -7.78 -4.38
C GLU A 56 5.69 -7.84 -2.92
N GLN A 57 6.01 -9.05 -2.42
CA GLN A 57 6.53 -9.25 -1.08
C GLN A 57 7.81 -8.43 -0.86
N LYS A 58 8.77 -8.53 -1.80
CA LYS A 58 10.02 -7.77 -1.72
C LYS A 58 9.76 -6.26 -1.69
N ALA A 59 8.90 -5.78 -2.58
CA ALA A 59 8.58 -4.36 -2.67
C ALA A 59 7.87 -3.83 -1.42
N ILE A 60 7.02 -4.63 -0.77
CA ILE A 60 6.40 -4.29 0.52
C ILE A 60 7.45 -4.24 1.64
N LEU A 61 8.29 -5.28 1.75
CA LEU A 61 9.31 -5.37 2.79
C LEU A 61 10.32 -4.23 2.74
N GLU A 62 10.69 -3.75 1.55
CA GLU A 62 11.57 -2.58 1.37
C GLU A 62 10.98 -1.27 1.91
N LYS A 63 9.67 -1.22 2.21
CA LYS A 63 9.00 -0.03 2.74
C LYS A 63 8.74 -0.11 4.24
N ILE A 64 9.10 -1.22 4.89
CA ILE A 64 8.91 -1.44 6.33
C ILE A 64 10.24 -1.20 7.04
N ASP A 65 10.21 -0.35 8.07
CA ASP A 65 11.39 -0.03 8.87
C ASP A 65 11.48 -0.96 10.09
N SER A 66 12.68 -1.18 10.63
CA SER A 66 12.84 -2.03 11.81
C SER A 66 12.17 -1.41 13.05
N GLY A 67 11.45 -2.24 13.81
CA GLY A 67 10.72 -1.81 14.99
C GLY A 67 9.33 -1.21 14.72
N GLU A 68 8.86 -1.18 13.46
CA GLU A 68 7.46 -0.89 13.16
C GLU A 68 6.54 -2.04 13.61
N TYR A 69 5.37 -1.70 14.14
CA TYR A 69 4.33 -2.69 14.45
C TYR A 69 3.52 -2.98 13.18
N LEU A 70 3.51 -4.25 12.77
CA LEU A 70 2.88 -4.69 11.53
C LEU A 70 1.44 -5.17 11.79
N ILE A 71 0.51 -4.70 10.97
CA ILE A 71 -0.86 -5.22 10.90
C ILE A 71 -1.08 -5.64 9.45
N ILE A 72 -1.37 -6.92 9.24
CA ILE A 72 -1.66 -7.49 7.93
C ILE A 72 -3.18 -7.56 7.76
N LEU A 73 -3.67 -7.18 6.58
CA LEU A 73 -5.06 -7.33 6.18
C LEU A 73 -5.10 -8.47 5.16
N ASP A 74 -5.69 -9.59 5.54
CA ASP A 74 -5.87 -10.82 4.74
C ASP A 74 -7.37 -11.12 4.62
#